data_AF-A0A925FCA4-F1
#
_entry.id   AF-A0A925FCA4-F1
#
_cell.length_a   1.000
_cell.length_b   1.000
_cell.length_c   1.000
_cell.angle_alpha   90.00
_cell.angle_beta   90.00
_cell.angle_gamma   90.00
#
_symmetry.space_group_name_H-M   'P 1'
#
loop_
_entity.id
_entity.type
_entity.pdbx_description
1 polymer ?
#
loop_
_entity_poly.entity_id
_entity_poly.type
_entity_poly.pdbx_seq_one_letter_code
_entity_poly.pdbx_strand_id
1 'polypeptide(L)'
;MRHPNLATASTVVLLGFFTACTDGPASPGSPPGVLASFDLGTAQACGNTTTVNLEPVAGGAPIGTVDAWNDANDLHVVFTAALGGEWRLRETFVQAGTSVGAIPLLVSGTPQLAAFMHKKAHNPTVGSYEVVLPLASVGGTPGTDLVIAAIAKAARGLTAAFAHGNGSQINPPALHEYFVHPVQRCGTPPPPPPGTDIVVFNDINVLDQTAMANPNNQLMVKNLVNYTNAGPRGSGKTVWFDCGHSSISTYTCTGTGGYWGTLHSVVQGEGFTAADVFTPTGGLTSIPADVKVLFLVNPCSAYDLAEINTLKVFASEGGRVVFVGEHAGYYGSCIPIENQFLLDLGAVMTNQGLAVDCGHVTQPGTSLRPHQITTGMTNVTMGCSSVVVLGPNDYPLYYDQTNTQVLSAVATIDVNTTVVRRTAVSLPPLVLPAGLKATPTGR
;
A
#
# COMPACT_ATOMS: atom_id res chain seq x y z
N MET A 1 -77.21 16.47 26.54
CA MET A 1 -76.99 15.04 26.21
C MET A 1 -76.26 14.97 24.88
N ARG A 2 -75.35 13.98 24.72
CA ARG A 2 -74.58 13.63 23.51
C ARG A 2 -73.68 14.72 22.88
N HIS A 3 -72.38 14.42 22.88
CA HIS A 3 -71.28 15.02 22.11
C HIS A 3 -71.21 14.36 20.70
N PRO A 4 -70.14 14.58 19.88
CA PRO A 4 -69.70 15.83 19.24
C PRO A 4 -69.36 15.63 17.73
N ASN A 5 -68.71 16.61 17.10
CA ASN A 5 -67.42 16.47 16.37
C ASN A 5 -66.98 17.88 15.91
N LEU A 6 -65.86 18.44 16.39
CA LEU A 6 -64.52 18.36 15.75
C LEU A 6 -64.61 18.62 14.23
N ALA A 7 -64.36 19.82 13.68
CA ALA A 7 -63.41 20.91 13.98
C ALA A 7 -61.96 20.65 13.52
N THR A 8 -61.59 21.33 12.44
CA THR A 8 -60.23 21.81 12.14
C THR A 8 -60.35 23.30 11.82
N ALA A 9 -59.39 24.12 12.26
CA ALA A 9 -59.43 25.57 12.09
C ALA A 9 -58.06 26.10 11.68
N SER A 10 -58.01 26.87 10.60
CA SER A 10 -56.83 27.61 10.17
C SER A 10 -56.95 29.05 10.63
N THR A 11 -56.16 29.44 11.63
CA THR A 11 -56.15 30.81 12.16
C THR A 11 -55.20 31.69 11.36
N VAL A 12 -55.75 32.67 10.64
CA VAL A 12 -55.00 33.80 10.07
C VAL A 12 -55.20 35.01 10.99
N VAL A 13 -54.12 35.61 11.48
CA VAL A 13 -54.12 36.88 12.23
C VAL A 13 -53.07 37.81 11.62
N LEU A 14 -53.29 39.11 11.76
CA LEU A 14 -52.81 40.16 10.88
C LEU A 14 -51.99 41.22 11.64
N LEU A 15 -51.13 41.93 10.90
CA LEU A 15 -50.56 43.26 11.20
C LEU A 15 -49.64 43.46 12.43
N GLY A 16 -48.50 44.10 12.15
CA GLY A 16 -47.68 44.84 13.10
C GLY A 16 -46.74 45.79 12.34
N PHE A 17 -47.12 47.06 12.20
CA PHE A 17 -46.31 48.11 11.56
C PHE A 17 -45.63 48.99 12.62
N PHE A 18 -44.35 49.32 12.41
CA PHE A 18 -43.81 50.65 12.72
C PHE A 18 -42.60 50.97 11.81
N THR A 19 -42.56 52.20 11.31
CA THR A 19 -41.42 52.89 10.65
C THR A 19 -40.50 53.49 11.74
N ALA A 20 -39.26 53.95 11.53
CA ALA A 20 -38.38 54.26 10.38
C ALA A 20 -36.92 54.36 10.94
N CYS A 21 -35.79 54.52 10.25
CA CYS A 21 -35.26 54.50 8.86
C CYS A 21 -33.70 54.63 9.00
N THR A 22 -32.78 54.51 8.03
CA THR A 22 -32.73 54.18 6.58
C THR A 22 -31.28 53.87 6.22
N ASP A 23 -31.03 53.00 5.22
CA ASP A 23 -29.93 53.10 4.22
C ASP A 23 -30.09 51.98 3.17
N GLY A 24 -29.46 52.09 2.00
CA GLY A 24 -29.59 51.11 0.90
C GLY A 24 -28.41 51.16 -0.09
N PRO A 25 -28.49 50.53 -1.29
CA PRO A 25 -29.60 49.75 -1.86
C PRO A 25 -29.24 48.27 -2.14
N ALA A 26 -30.25 47.39 -2.23
CA ALA A 26 -30.09 46.01 -2.71
C ALA A 26 -31.26 45.61 -3.64
N SER A 27 -30.96 44.82 -4.67
CA SER A 27 -31.93 44.36 -5.69
C SER A 27 -32.29 42.86 -5.48
N PRO A 28 -33.13 42.20 -6.32
CA PRO A 28 -34.20 41.35 -5.79
C PRO A 28 -33.72 39.99 -5.27
N GLY A 29 -34.46 39.43 -4.31
CA GLY A 29 -34.10 38.18 -3.65
C GLY A 29 -34.20 36.95 -4.54
N SER A 30 -33.17 36.09 -4.46
CA SER A 30 -33.23 34.69 -4.90
C SER A 30 -34.19 33.87 -4.04
N PRO A 31 -34.90 32.87 -4.60
CA PRO A 31 -35.77 32.00 -3.82
C PRO A 31 -34.95 31.04 -2.92
N PRO A 32 -35.39 30.76 -1.67
CA PRO A 32 -34.80 29.72 -0.84
C PRO A 32 -35.28 28.33 -1.30
N GLY A 33 -34.36 27.42 -1.62
CA GLY A 33 -34.77 26.10 -2.12
C GLY A 33 -33.67 25.12 -2.54
N VAL A 34 -32.42 25.29 -2.11
CA VAL A 34 -31.39 24.25 -2.32
C VAL A 34 -31.65 23.15 -1.28
N LEU A 35 -32.27 22.06 -1.72
CA LEU A 35 -32.28 20.80 -0.98
C LEU A 35 -30.83 20.36 -0.76
N ALA A 36 -30.48 19.96 0.45
CA ALA A 36 -29.16 19.38 0.71
C ALA A 36 -28.98 18.15 -0.17
N SER A 37 -28.00 18.18 -1.06
CA SER A 37 -27.53 16.99 -1.76
C SER A 37 -26.98 16.03 -0.72
N PHE A 38 -27.66 14.91 -0.50
CA PHE A 38 -27.05 13.76 0.14
C PHE A 38 -25.92 13.29 -0.77
N ASP A 39 -24.70 13.70 -0.44
CA ASP A 39 -23.50 13.20 -1.05
C ASP A 39 -23.37 11.72 -0.65
N LEU A 40 -23.83 10.84 -1.54
CA LEU A 40 -23.65 9.40 -1.43
C LEU A 40 -22.18 9.12 -1.77
N GLY A 41 -21.31 9.51 -0.84
CA GLY A 41 -19.86 9.44 -1.00
C GLY A 41 -19.45 8.05 -1.47
N THR A 42 -18.88 8.00 -2.67
CA THR A 42 -18.40 6.75 -3.27
C THR A 42 -17.42 6.09 -2.31
N ALA A 43 -17.70 4.84 -1.91
CA ALA A 43 -16.87 4.13 -0.93
C ALA A 43 -15.41 4.17 -1.37
N GLN A 44 -14.54 4.67 -0.48
CA GLN A 44 -13.14 4.91 -0.84
C GLN A 44 -12.41 3.58 -0.94
N ALA A 45 -11.97 3.23 -2.14
CA ALA A 45 -11.17 2.03 -2.39
C ALA A 45 -9.89 2.04 -1.55
N CYS A 46 -9.63 0.91 -0.90
CA CYS A 46 -8.46 0.72 -0.06
C CYS A 46 -7.30 0.23 -0.92
N GLY A 47 -6.37 1.12 -1.22
CA GLY A 47 -5.20 0.83 -2.05
C GLY A 47 -5.57 0.57 -3.52
N ASN A 48 -4.99 -0.49 -4.09
CA ASN A 48 -4.96 -0.71 -5.54
C ASN A 48 -6.10 -1.59 -6.05
N THR A 49 -6.74 -1.20 -7.15
CA THR A 49 -7.70 -2.06 -7.88
C THR A 49 -6.98 -3.16 -8.65
N THR A 50 -7.48 -4.39 -8.55
CA THR A 50 -7.12 -5.52 -9.43
C THR A 50 -8.02 -5.51 -10.65
N THR A 51 -7.50 -5.06 -11.79
CA THR A 51 -8.20 -5.09 -13.09
C THR A 51 -7.77 -6.30 -13.91
N VAL A 52 -8.75 -7.03 -14.46
CA VAL A 52 -8.56 -8.14 -15.42
C VAL A 52 -9.45 -7.98 -16.64
N ASN A 53 -9.13 -8.64 -17.75
CA ASN A 53 -9.98 -8.68 -18.94
C ASN A 53 -11.21 -9.56 -18.68
N LEU A 54 -12.35 -9.20 -19.28
CA LEU A 54 -13.53 -10.06 -19.38
C LEU A 54 -13.47 -10.81 -20.72
N GLU A 55 -12.92 -12.02 -20.71
CA GLU A 55 -12.56 -12.78 -21.93
C GLU A 55 -13.60 -13.86 -22.30
N PRO A 56 -13.99 -13.99 -23.58
CA PRO A 56 -14.93 -15.04 -24.00
C PRO A 56 -14.36 -16.45 -23.86
N VAL A 57 -15.16 -17.38 -23.32
CA VAL A 57 -14.81 -18.82 -23.19
C VAL A 57 -14.59 -19.50 -24.56
N ALA A 58 -15.10 -18.91 -25.65
CA ALA A 58 -14.84 -19.37 -27.02
C ALA A 58 -13.52 -18.82 -27.62
N GLY A 59 -12.76 -18.03 -26.86
CA GLY A 59 -11.66 -17.21 -27.35
C GLY A 59 -12.12 -15.96 -28.11
N GLY A 60 -11.18 -15.06 -28.38
CA GLY A 60 -11.41 -13.81 -29.11
C GLY A 60 -10.86 -12.59 -28.37
N ALA A 61 -11.25 -11.39 -28.79
CA ALA A 61 -10.92 -10.17 -28.07
C ALA A 61 -11.75 -10.04 -26.77
N PRO A 62 -11.21 -9.44 -25.69
CA PRO A 62 -11.95 -9.11 -24.49
C PRO A 62 -13.23 -8.32 -24.79
N ILE A 63 -14.31 -8.62 -24.06
CA ILE A 63 -15.61 -7.97 -24.22
C ILE A 63 -15.86 -6.90 -23.14
N GLY A 64 -14.86 -6.64 -22.29
CA GLY A 64 -14.92 -5.73 -21.15
C GLY A 64 -13.75 -5.95 -20.19
N THR A 65 -13.87 -5.40 -18.99
CA THR A 65 -13.02 -5.66 -17.82
C THR A 65 -13.83 -6.20 -16.64
N VAL A 66 -13.13 -6.78 -15.67
CA VAL A 66 -13.60 -6.92 -14.30
C VAL A 66 -12.59 -6.22 -13.39
N ASP A 67 -13.09 -5.34 -12.53
CA ASP A 67 -12.30 -4.56 -11.58
C ASP A 67 -12.67 -4.99 -10.15
N ALA A 68 -11.68 -5.36 -9.34
CA ALA A 68 -11.89 -5.76 -7.93
C ALA A 68 -11.09 -4.88 -6.97
N TRP A 69 -11.74 -4.42 -5.91
CA TRP A 69 -11.17 -3.61 -4.83
C TRP A 69 -12.00 -3.82 -3.56
N ASN A 70 -11.52 -3.38 -2.39
CA ASN A 70 -12.31 -3.43 -1.16
C ASN A 70 -12.40 -2.07 -0.46
N ASP A 71 -13.48 -1.87 0.29
CA ASP A 71 -13.62 -0.83 1.31
C ASP A 71 -13.35 -1.45 2.70
N ALA A 72 -13.65 -0.75 3.81
CA ALA A 72 -13.41 -1.23 5.17
C ALA A 72 -14.21 -2.49 5.57
N ASN A 73 -15.29 -2.81 4.85
CA ASN A 73 -16.26 -3.85 5.19
C ASN A 73 -16.53 -4.80 4.02
N ASP A 74 -16.44 -4.32 2.78
CA ASP A 74 -16.96 -4.98 1.58
C ASP A 74 -15.91 -5.12 0.46
N LEU A 75 -15.98 -6.24 -0.26
CA LEU A 75 -15.31 -6.46 -1.55
C LEU A 75 -16.25 -6.00 -2.67
N HIS A 76 -15.75 -5.10 -3.51
CA HIS A 76 -16.42 -4.59 -4.70
C HIS A 76 -15.85 -5.28 -5.94
N VAL A 77 -16.73 -5.86 -6.77
CA VAL A 77 -16.39 -6.49 -8.05
C VAL A 77 -17.25 -5.86 -9.14
N VAL A 78 -16.65 -5.01 -9.96
CA VAL A 78 -17.32 -4.24 -11.01
C VAL A 78 -17.05 -4.89 -12.38
N PHE A 79 -18.11 -5.27 -13.08
CA PHE A 79 -18.03 -5.67 -14.48
C PHE A 79 -18.24 -4.44 -15.35
N THR A 80 -17.39 -4.21 -16.37
CA THR A 80 -17.57 -3.12 -17.33
C THR A 80 -17.45 -3.66 -18.75
N ALA A 81 -18.54 -3.65 -19.52
CA ALA A 81 -18.51 -4.06 -20.92
C ALA A 81 -17.81 -3.01 -21.79
N ALA A 82 -17.07 -3.47 -22.80
CA ALA A 82 -16.20 -2.62 -23.62
C ALA A 82 -16.99 -1.55 -24.37
N LEU A 83 -16.85 -0.28 -23.95
CA LEU A 83 -17.68 0.84 -24.41
C LEU A 83 -17.58 1.15 -25.91
N GLY A 84 -16.46 0.81 -26.56
CA GLY A 84 -16.29 0.92 -28.01
C GLY A 84 -16.81 -0.29 -28.82
N GLY A 85 -17.38 -1.30 -28.15
CA GLY A 85 -17.61 -2.63 -28.74
C GLY A 85 -19.06 -3.11 -28.80
N GLU A 86 -20.05 -2.26 -28.48
CA GLU A 86 -21.50 -2.55 -28.37
C GLU A 86 -21.93 -3.63 -27.35
N TRP A 87 -21.01 -4.28 -26.65
CA TRP A 87 -21.35 -5.33 -25.68
C TRP A 87 -22.16 -4.78 -24.51
N ARG A 88 -23.18 -5.54 -24.11
CA ARG A 88 -24.03 -5.27 -22.94
C ARG A 88 -24.14 -6.51 -22.06
N LEU A 89 -24.06 -6.31 -20.74
CA LEU A 89 -24.22 -7.37 -19.75
C LEU A 89 -25.69 -7.81 -19.68
N ARG A 90 -25.93 -9.12 -19.78
CA ARG A 90 -27.25 -9.78 -19.66
C ARG A 90 -27.40 -10.51 -18.33
N GLU A 91 -26.35 -11.19 -17.88
CA GLU A 91 -26.29 -11.85 -16.58
C GLU A 91 -24.86 -11.74 -16.03
N THR A 92 -24.70 -11.61 -14.72
CA THR A 92 -23.40 -11.54 -14.03
C THR A 92 -23.43 -12.42 -12.78
N PHE A 93 -22.36 -13.16 -12.55
CA PHE A 93 -22.18 -14.10 -11.44
C PHE A 93 -20.83 -13.83 -10.76
N VAL A 94 -20.81 -13.82 -9.43
CA VAL A 94 -19.57 -13.73 -8.66
C VAL A 94 -19.58 -14.76 -7.56
N GLN A 95 -18.47 -15.48 -7.44
CA GLN A 95 -18.08 -16.19 -6.23
C GLN A 95 -16.69 -15.70 -5.82
N ALA A 96 -16.51 -15.44 -4.53
CA ALA A 96 -15.21 -15.15 -3.94
C ALA A 96 -14.98 -16.02 -2.69
N GLY A 97 -13.72 -16.18 -2.30
CA GLY A 97 -13.33 -16.90 -1.09
C GLY A 97 -11.81 -16.99 -0.94
N THR A 98 -11.32 -17.54 0.17
CA THR A 98 -9.88 -17.65 0.48
C THR A 98 -9.15 -18.79 -0.25
N SER A 99 -9.82 -19.52 -1.15
CA SER A 99 -9.20 -20.56 -1.99
C SER A 99 -10.06 -20.91 -3.20
N VAL A 100 -9.46 -21.59 -4.19
CA VAL A 100 -10.17 -22.12 -5.38
C VAL A 100 -11.30 -23.09 -4.99
N GLY A 101 -11.16 -23.80 -3.87
CA GLY A 101 -12.19 -24.70 -3.33
C GLY A 101 -13.46 -24.00 -2.83
N ALA A 102 -13.47 -22.67 -2.72
CA ALA A 102 -14.67 -21.89 -2.45
C ALA A 102 -15.55 -21.66 -3.69
N ILE A 103 -15.05 -21.99 -4.90
CA ILE A 103 -15.82 -21.90 -6.14
C ILE A 103 -16.65 -23.19 -6.30
N PRO A 104 -18.00 -23.15 -6.31
CA PRO A 104 -18.81 -24.35 -6.44
C PRO A 104 -18.70 -24.91 -7.87
N LEU A 105 -18.29 -26.17 -7.99
CA LEU A 105 -18.11 -26.86 -9.27
C LEU A 105 -19.12 -27.99 -9.46
N LEU A 106 -19.51 -28.22 -10.71
CA LEU A 106 -20.13 -29.47 -11.14
C LEU A 106 -19.10 -30.60 -11.14
N VAL A 107 -19.56 -31.85 -11.19
CA VAL A 107 -18.71 -33.06 -11.31
C VAL A 107 -17.78 -33.01 -12.55
N SER A 108 -18.15 -32.25 -13.58
CA SER A 108 -17.35 -31.94 -14.77
C SER A 108 -16.21 -30.93 -14.56
N GLY A 109 -16.02 -30.40 -13.34
CA GLY A 109 -15.03 -29.36 -13.04
C GLY A 109 -15.43 -27.94 -13.49
N THR A 110 -16.57 -27.78 -14.17
CA THR A 110 -17.08 -26.49 -14.63
C THR A 110 -17.87 -25.76 -13.52
N PRO A 111 -17.80 -24.42 -13.40
CA PRO A 111 -18.48 -23.68 -12.34
C PRO A 111 -20.01 -23.86 -12.32
N GLN A 112 -20.54 -24.23 -11.15
CA GLN A 112 -21.98 -24.38 -10.91
C GLN A 112 -22.62 -23.01 -10.64
N LEU A 113 -22.83 -22.23 -11.71
CA LEU A 113 -23.37 -20.86 -11.67
C LEU A 113 -24.67 -20.70 -10.83
N ALA A 114 -25.48 -21.76 -10.76
CA ALA A 114 -26.70 -21.77 -9.95
C ALA A 114 -26.43 -21.69 -8.43
N ALA A 115 -25.24 -22.11 -7.98
CA ALA A 115 -24.79 -22.13 -6.59
C ALA A 115 -23.85 -20.98 -6.21
N PHE A 116 -23.50 -20.09 -7.16
CA PHE A 116 -22.71 -18.89 -6.87
C PHE A 116 -23.45 -17.99 -5.86
N MET A 117 -22.69 -17.44 -4.90
CA MET A 117 -23.20 -16.55 -3.84
C MET A 117 -23.97 -15.36 -4.42
N HIS A 118 -23.43 -14.70 -5.45
CA HIS A 118 -24.12 -13.61 -6.15
C HIS A 118 -24.38 -13.92 -7.61
N LYS A 119 -25.60 -13.62 -8.06
CA LYS A 119 -26.06 -13.78 -9.43
C LYS A 119 -27.15 -12.76 -9.74
N LYS A 120 -27.04 -12.08 -10.88
CA LYS A 120 -27.99 -11.06 -11.32
C LYS A 120 -28.29 -11.22 -12.80
N ALA A 121 -29.57 -11.14 -13.16
CA ALA A 121 -30.02 -10.95 -14.54
C ALA A 121 -30.37 -9.47 -14.77
N HIS A 122 -30.06 -8.98 -15.97
CA HIS A 122 -30.16 -7.58 -16.38
C HIS A 122 -31.18 -7.44 -17.51
N ASN A 123 -32.31 -6.80 -17.21
CA ASN A 123 -33.32 -6.43 -18.20
C ASN A 123 -33.88 -5.03 -17.84
N PRO A 124 -33.57 -3.96 -18.63
CA PRO A 124 -32.73 -3.97 -19.83
C PRO A 124 -31.26 -4.33 -19.53
N THR A 125 -30.50 -4.64 -20.58
CA THR A 125 -29.07 -4.99 -20.49
C THR A 125 -28.21 -3.77 -20.16
N VAL A 126 -27.21 -3.92 -19.28
CA VAL A 126 -26.44 -2.81 -18.73
C VAL A 126 -25.03 -2.69 -19.33
N GLY A 127 -24.41 -1.52 -19.22
CA GLY A 127 -23.01 -1.30 -19.66
C GLY A 127 -21.99 -1.69 -18.58
N SER A 128 -22.32 -1.47 -17.32
CA SER A 128 -21.53 -1.88 -16.15
C SER A 128 -22.46 -2.39 -15.06
N TYR A 129 -21.95 -3.21 -14.15
CA TYR A 129 -22.66 -3.69 -12.96
C TYR A 129 -21.68 -4.01 -11.83
N GLU A 130 -21.99 -3.52 -10.63
CA GLU A 130 -21.22 -3.75 -9.41
C GLU A 130 -21.80 -4.89 -8.57
N VAL A 131 -20.91 -5.60 -7.89
CA VAL A 131 -21.22 -6.63 -6.91
C VAL A 131 -20.48 -6.30 -5.62
N VAL A 132 -21.22 -6.04 -4.55
CA VAL A 132 -20.70 -5.75 -3.22
C VAL A 132 -20.89 -6.99 -2.34
N LEU A 133 -19.81 -7.52 -1.77
CA LEU A 133 -19.78 -8.72 -0.93
C LEU A 133 -19.10 -8.40 0.41
N PRO A 134 -19.76 -8.54 1.58
CA PRO A 134 -19.10 -8.31 2.85
C PRO A 134 -17.86 -9.19 3.01
N LEU A 135 -16.71 -8.60 3.33
CA LEU A 135 -15.41 -9.28 3.45
C LEU A 135 -15.51 -10.48 4.40
N ALA A 136 -16.21 -10.31 5.52
CA ALA A 136 -16.50 -11.39 6.48
C ALA A 136 -17.27 -12.59 5.89
N SER A 137 -18.08 -12.38 4.85
CA SER A 137 -18.84 -13.45 4.16
C SER A 137 -17.99 -14.28 3.20
N VAL A 138 -16.87 -13.72 2.72
CA VAL A 138 -15.90 -14.37 1.81
C VAL A 138 -14.61 -14.78 2.53
N GLY A 139 -14.52 -14.58 3.85
CA GLY A 139 -13.34 -14.86 4.66
C GLY A 139 -12.20 -13.86 4.50
N GLY A 140 -12.46 -12.70 3.89
CA GLY A 140 -11.48 -11.64 3.68
C GLY A 140 -11.16 -10.86 4.95
N THR A 141 -9.86 -10.70 5.23
CA THR A 141 -9.32 -9.72 6.19
C THR A 141 -8.06 -9.09 5.58
N PRO A 142 -7.63 -7.87 5.97
CA PRO A 142 -6.46 -7.22 5.35
C PRO A 142 -5.21 -8.09 5.38
N GLY A 143 -4.60 -8.31 4.21
CA GLY A 143 -3.51 -9.27 3.96
C GLY A 143 -3.96 -10.63 3.43
N THR A 144 -5.26 -10.90 3.32
CA THR A 144 -5.80 -12.14 2.76
C THR A 144 -5.89 -12.06 1.23
N ASP A 145 -5.26 -13.01 0.54
CA ASP A 145 -5.43 -13.21 -0.90
C ASP A 145 -6.80 -13.87 -1.18
N LEU A 146 -7.77 -13.13 -1.75
CA LEU A 146 -9.08 -13.65 -2.16
C LEU A 146 -9.06 -14.14 -3.60
N VAL A 147 -9.49 -15.39 -3.79
CA VAL A 147 -9.77 -16.00 -5.09
C VAL A 147 -11.16 -15.57 -5.56
N ILE A 148 -11.25 -14.95 -6.74
CA ILE A 148 -12.49 -14.41 -7.32
C ILE A 148 -12.77 -15.06 -8.67
N ALA A 149 -13.93 -15.70 -8.80
CA ALA A 149 -14.51 -16.16 -10.05
C ALA A 149 -15.63 -15.20 -10.47
N ALA A 150 -15.30 -14.25 -11.34
CA ALA A 150 -16.25 -13.31 -11.94
C ALA A 150 -16.63 -13.78 -13.36
N ILE A 151 -17.93 -13.94 -13.63
CA ILE A 151 -18.45 -14.53 -14.86
C ILE A 151 -19.61 -13.69 -15.39
N ALA A 152 -19.67 -13.47 -16.70
CA ALA A 152 -20.75 -12.73 -17.35
C ALA A 152 -21.31 -13.45 -18.58
N LYS A 153 -22.61 -13.30 -18.81
CA LYS A 153 -23.24 -13.44 -20.13
C LYS A 153 -23.45 -12.05 -20.70
N ALA A 154 -22.98 -11.83 -21.92
CA ALA A 154 -23.12 -10.56 -22.62
C ALA A 154 -23.77 -10.76 -24.01
N ALA A 155 -24.27 -9.67 -24.60
CA ALA A 155 -24.73 -9.66 -25.99
C ALA A 155 -24.34 -8.38 -26.73
N ARG A 156 -24.22 -8.51 -28.04
CA ARG A 156 -24.03 -7.45 -29.05
C ARG A 156 -24.94 -7.74 -30.23
N GLY A 157 -26.01 -6.96 -30.39
CA GLY A 157 -27.04 -7.26 -31.39
C GLY A 157 -27.59 -8.68 -31.21
N LEU A 158 -27.40 -9.53 -32.23
CA LEU A 158 -27.79 -10.95 -32.21
C LEU A 158 -26.69 -11.89 -31.66
N THR A 159 -25.46 -11.42 -31.50
CA THR A 159 -24.36 -12.23 -30.95
C THR A 159 -24.45 -12.26 -29.43
N ALA A 160 -24.28 -13.44 -28.82
CA ALA A 160 -24.13 -13.61 -27.38
C ALA A 160 -22.78 -14.24 -27.06
N ALA A 161 -22.20 -13.87 -25.91
CA ALA A 161 -20.97 -14.44 -25.39
C ALA A 161 -21.12 -14.82 -23.92
N PHE A 162 -20.34 -15.82 -23.51
CA PHE A 162 -20.11 -16.19 -22.13
C PHE A 162 -18.63 -15.94 -21.82
N ALA A 163 -18.34 -15.20 -20.76
CA ALA A 163 -17.01 -14.70 -20.46
C ALA A 163 -16.64 -14.81 -18.98
N HIS A 164 -15.35 -14.87 -18.68
CA HIS A 164 -14.77 -14.88 -17.33
C HIS A 164 -13.81 -13.70 -17.14
N GLY A 165 -13.56 -13.30 -15.89
CA GLY A 165 -12.36 -12.51 -15.55
C GLY A 165 -11.12 -13.38 -15.74
N ASN A 166 -10.17 -12.96 -16.58
CA ASN A 166 -9.02 -13.78 -16.94
C ASN A 166 -8.00 -13.93 -15.78
N GLY A 167 -7.25 -15.04 -15.77
CA GLY A 167 -6.28 -15.32 -14.71
C GLY A 167 -5.75 -16.76 -14.71
N SER A 168 -6.01 -17.48 -13.62
CA SER A 168 -5.60 -18.88 -13.43
C SER A 168 -6.78 -19.83 -13.63
N GLN A 169 -6.55 -20.98 -14.27
CA GLN A 169 -7.60 -21.97 -14.50
C GLN A 169 -8.08 -22.62 -13.19
N ILE A 170 -9.40 -22.70 -13.01
CA ILE A 170 -10.04 -23.24 -11.80
C ILE A 170 -9.83 -24.76 -11.68
N ASN A 171 -9.91 -25.49 -12.80
CA ASN A 171 -9.65 -26.93 -12.87
C ASN A 171 -9.30 -27.33 -14.32
N PRO A 172 -8.00 -27.48 -14.68
CA PRO A 172 -7.60 -27.85 -16.04
C PRO A 172 -8.21 -29.20 -16.47
N PRO A 173 -8.72 -29.33 -17.72
CA PRO A 173 -8.59 -28.42 -18.85
C PRO A 173 -9.78 -27.45 -19.03
N ALA A 174 -10.56 -27.16 -17.98
CA ALA A 174 -11.73 -26.28 -18.11
C ALA A 174 -11.32 -24.83 -18.39
N LEU A 175 -11.92 -24.23 -19.43
CA LEU A 175 -11.76 -22.83 -19.85
C LEU A 175 -12.52 -21.84 -18.92
N HIS A 176 -12.37 -22.02 -17.61
CA HIS A 176 -12.94 -21.15 -16.60
C HIS A 176 -11.85 -20.73 -15.62
N GLU A 177 -11.71 -19.43 -15.45
CA GLU A 177 -10.59 -18.82 -14.75
C GLU A 177 -11.06 -18.06 -13.50
N TYR A 178 -10.12 -17.88 -12.59
CA TYR A 178 -10.22 -17.03 -11.42
C TYR A 178 -9.01 -16.09 -11.38
N PHE A 179 -9.17 -14.94 -10.74
CA PHE A 179 -8.07 -14.06 -10.41
C PHE A 179 -7.97 -13.88 -8.89
N VAL A 180 -6.89 -13.26 -8.43
CA VAL A 180 -6.62 -13.05 -7.01
C VAL A 180 -6.61 -11.55 -6.70
N HIS A 181 -7.35 -11.15 -5.67
CA HIS A 181 -7.31 -9.80 -5.12
C HIS A 181 -6.83 -9.85 -3.66
N PRO A 182 -5.68 -9.24 -3.32
CA PRO A 182 -5.26 -9.11 -1.93
C PRO A 182 -6.16 -8.09 -1.22
N VAL A 183 -6.83 -8.48 -0.13
CA VAL A 183 -7.64 -7.57 0.68
C VAL A 183 -6.75 -6.58 1.40
N GLN A 184 -7.11 -5.31 1.36
CA GLN A 184 -6.25 -4.18 1.72
C GLN A 184 -6.80 -3.45 2.95
N ARG A 185 -5.91 -2.87 3.76
CA ARG A 185 -6.32 -2.11 4.95
C ARG A 185 -6.81 -0.72 4.55
N CYS A 186 -7.81 -0.23 5.25
CA CYS A 186 -8.53 0.99 4.92
C CYS A 186 -8.16 2.16 5.83
N GLY A 187 -8.08 3.36 5.25
CA GLY A 187 -7.34 4.47 5.84
C GLY A 187 -5.83 4.21 5.83
N THR A 188 -5.04 5.12 6.41
CA THR A 188 -3.65 4.78 6.76
C THR A 188 -3.66 3.65 7.79
N PRO A 189 -2.87 2.57 7.63
CA PRO A 189 -2.70 1.56 8.67
C PRO A 189 -2.35 2.22 10.03
N PRO A 190 -2.73 1.63 11.17
CA PRO A 190 -2.06 1.98 12.42
C PRO A 190 -0.56 1.72 12.23
N PRO A 191 0.32 2.63 12.70
CA PRO A 191 1.74 2.49 12.50
C PRO A 191 2.27 1.17 13.09
N PRO A 192 3.17 0.44 12.39
CA PRO A 192 3.76 -0.80 12.88
C PRO A 192 4.30 -0.68 14.31
N PRO A 193 4.01 -1.67 15.19
CA PRO A 193 4.56 -1.67 16.52
C PRO A 193 6.09 -1.81 16.45
N PRO A 194 6.84 -1.14 17.36
CA PRO A 194 8.28 -1.27 17.40
C PRO A 194 8.74 -2.67 17.78
N GLY A 195 9.85 -3.12 17.20
CA GLY A 195 10.45 -4.42 17.49
C GLY A 195 9.73 -5.57 16.79
N THR A 196 9.19 -5.32 15.61
CA THR A 196 8.76 -6.35 14.65
C THR A 196 8.77 -5.78 13.23
N ASP A 197 9.58 -4.73 13.03
CA ASP A 197 9.40 -3.75 11.97
C ASP A 197 10.66 -3.56 11.11
N ILE A 198 10.42 -3.37 9.81
CA ILE A 198 11.42 -2.91 8.86
C ILE A 198 11.14 -1.45 8.53
N VAL A 199 12.10 -0.58 8.83
CA VAL A 199 12.10 0.84 8.44
C VAL A 199 12.92 0.98 7.15
N VAL A 200 12.42 1.74 6.18
CA VAL A 200 13.09 1.95 4.90
C VAL A 200 13.40 3.43 4.72
N PHE A 201 14.69 3.73 4.48
CA PHE A 201 15.19 5.04 4.08
C PHE A 201 15.88 4.90 2.73
N ASN A 202 15.23 5.32 1.64
CA ASN A 202 15.83 5.23 0.31
C ASN A 202 16.57 6.52 -0.05
N ASP A 203 17.48 6.85 0.84
CA ASP A 203 18.38 7.99 0.84
C ASP A 203 19.45 7.70 1.91
N ILE A 204 20.69 7.42 1.53
CA ILE A 204 21.79 7.19 2.50
C ILE A 204 22.23 8.49 3.18
N ASN A 205 21.99 9.63 2.52
CA ASN A 205 22.38 10.96 2.98
C ASN A 205 21.48 11.49 4.11
N VAL A 206 20.26 10.97 4.31
CA VAL A 206 19.41 11.31 5.48
C VAL A 206 20.09 11.01 6.83
N LEU A 207 21.12 10.16 6.84
CA LEU A 207 21.93 9.79 8.00
C LEU A 207 23.40 10.30 7.93
N ASP A 208 23.78 11.04 6.88
CA ASP A 208 25.14 11.58 6.72
C ASP A 208 25.44 12.79 7.63
N GLN A 209 26.72 13.20 7.70
CA GLN A 209 27.13 14.34 8.54
C GLN A 209 26.40 15.66 8.22
N THR A 210 25.96 15.88 6.98
CA THR A 210 25.28 17.09 6.51
C THR A 210 23.82 17.09 6.95
N ALA A 211 23.09 15.99 6.74
CA ALA A 211 21.72 15.86 7.23
C ALA A 211 21.66 15.76 8.76
N MET A 212 22.62 15.07 9.38
CA MET A 212 22.73 14.95 10.84
C MET A 212 23.21 16.23 11.53
N ALA A 213 23.55 17.30 10.80
CA ALA A 213 23.64 18.64 11.35
C ALA A 213 22.26 19.19 11.79
N ASN A 214 21.17 18.65 11.25
CA ASN A 214 19.81 18.94 11.70
C ASN A 214 19.49 18.19 13.01
N PRO A 215 19.13 18.87 14.11
CA PRO A 215 18.74 18.21 15.36
C PRO A 215 17.54 17.27 15.23
N ASN A 216 16.66 17.46 14.23
CA ASN A 216 15.54 16.57 13.99
C ASN A 216 15.99 15.22 13.40
N ASN A 217 17.01 15.18 12.54
CA ASN A 217 17.61 13.92 12.08
C ASN A 217 18.27 13.18 13.25
N GLN A 218 18.95 13.90 14.15
CA GLN A 218 19.46 13.31 15.39
C GLN A 218 18.33 12.75 16.26
N LEU A 219 17.21 13.47 16.39
CA LEU A 219 16.02 12.98 17.12
C LEU A 219 15.40 11.74 16.46
N MET A 220 15.34 11.69 15.12
CA MET A 220 14.91 10.51 14.36
C MET A 220 15.72 9.27 14.75
N VAL A 221 17.05 9.41 14.83
CA VAL A 221 17.97 8.35 15.24
C VAL A 221 17.77 7.95 16.71
N LYS A 222 17.60 8.91 17.61
CA LYS A 222 17.27 8.63 19.03
C LYS A 222 15.97 7.82 19.14
N ASN A 223 14.93 8.20 18.39
CA ASN A 223 13.66 7.49 18.35
C ASN A 223 13.76 6.10 17.69
N LEU A 224 14.65 5.93 16.70
CA LEU A 224 14.94 4.63 16.06
C LEU A 224 15.53 3.60 17.04
N VAL A 225 16.36 4.02 18.01
CA VAL A 225 17.05 3.11 18.95
C VAL A 225 16.39 3.01 20.35
N ASN A 226 15.77 4.08 20.85
CA ASN A 226 15.16 4.13 22.19
C ASN A 226 13.75 3.51 22.29
N TYR A 227 13.25 2.87 21.23
CA TYR A 227 11.95 2.20 21.27
C TYR A 227 11.85 1.13 22.36
N THR A 228 10.63 0.86 22.82
CA THR A 228 10.33 -0.19 23.80
C THR A 228 9.41 -1.25 23.19
N ASN A 229 9.66 -2.52 23.49
CA ASN A 229 8.78 -3.64 23.14
C ASN A 229 8.90 -4.75 24.20
N ALA A 230 8.06 -5.78 24.11
CA ALA A 230 7.99 -6.87 25.09
C ALA A 230 8.89 -8.09 24.79
N GLY A 231 9.52 -8.15 23.61
CA GLY A 231 10.45 -9.19 23.20
C GLY A 231 11.85 -9.00 23.81
N PRO A 232 12.66 -10.08 23.88
CA PRO A 232 13.97 -10.06 24.53
C PRO A 232 14.96 -9.02 23.99
N ARG A 233 14.86 -8.62 22.71
CA ARG A 233 15.74 -7.59 22.12
C ARG A 233 15.37 -6.16 22.51
N GLY A 234 14.20 -5.92 23.09
CA GLY A 234 13.79 -4.57 23.53
C GLY A 234 14.71 -3.91 24.55
N SER A 235 15.43 -4.72 25.34
CA SER A 235 16.42 -4.29 26.34
C SER A 235 17.87 -4.24 25.81
N GLY A 236 18.13 -4.77 24.61
CA GLY A 236 19.46 -4.90 24.02
C GLY A 236 20.20 -3.57 23.86
N LYS A 237 21.53 -3.63 23.95
CA LYS A 237 22.42 -2.46 24.00
C LYS A 237 23.30 -2.28 22.77
N THR A 238 23.23 -3.17 21.78
CA THR A 238 24.02 -3.05 20.55
C THR A 238 23.15 -2.64 19.35
N VAL A 239 23.71 -1.74 18.53
CA VAL A 239 23.19 -1.35 17.21
C VAL A 239 24.24 -1.77 16.18
N TRP A 240 23.83 -2.58 15.20
CA TRP A 240 24.69 -3.02 14.11
C TRP A 240 24.49 -2.16 12.86
N PHE A 241 25.59 -1.84 12.20
CA PHE A 241 25.64 -1.21 10.88
C PHE A 241 26.31 -2.17 9.90
N ASP A 242 25.51 -2.90 9.13
CA ASP A 242 26.02 -3.89 8.19
C ASP A 242 26.24 -3.28 6.80
N CYS A 243 27.51 -3.05 6.46
CA CYS A 243 27.97 -2.71 5.12
C CYS A 243 28.39 -3.98 4.32
N GLY A 244 27.81 -5.13 4.66
CA GLY A 244 27.93 -6.41 3.95
C GLY A 244 27.24 -6.46 2.59
N HIS A 245 26.94 -7.68 2.12
CA HIS A 245 26.17 -7.98 0.90
C HIS A 245 26.54 -7.13 -0.32
N SER A 246 27.85 -7.00 -0.57
CA SER A 246 28.42 -6.17 -1.66
C SER A 246 27.91 -4.72 -1.65
N SER A 247 27.80 -4.11 -0.47
CA SER A 247 27.38 -2.72 -0.31
C SER A 247 28.14 -1.77 -1.24
N ILE A 248 27.42 -0.89 -1.94
CA ILE A 248 28.05 0.16 -2.76
C ILE A 248 28.62 1.31 -1.92
N SER A 249 28.37 1.31 -0.61
CA SER A 249 28.65 2.42 0.32
C SER A 249 29.51 2.00 1.52
N THR A 250 30.40 1.00 1.36
CA THR A 250 31.23 0.43 2.44
C THR A 250 32.04 1.43 3.26
N TYR A 251 32.42 2.58 2.69
CA TYR A 251 33.12 3.66 3.39
C TYR A 251 32.27 4.33 4.49
N THR A 252 30.96 4.07 4.51
CA THR A 252 30.01 4.61 5.49
C THR A 252 30.20 3.98 6.87
N CYS A 253 30.40 2.66 6.92
CA CYS A 253 30.66 1.90 8.15
C CYS A 253 32.13 2.01 8.57
N THR A 254 32.54 3.21 8.97
CA THR A 254 33.91 3.53 9.43
C THR A 254 33.91 4.26 10.78
N GLY A 255 32.96 3.92 11.64
CA GLY A 255 32.82 4.41 13.00
C GLY A 255 32.61 5.93 13.13
N THR A 256 33.03 6.48 14.27
CA THR A 256 32.90 7.92 14.58
C THR A 256 33.76 8.84 13.69
N GLY A 257 34.76 8.30 12.98
CA GLY A 257 35.52 9.04 11.97
C GLY A 257 34.92 9.02 10.56
N GLY A 258 33.86 8.25 10.35
CA GLY A 258 33.28 7.95 9.04
C GLY A 258 32.25 8.93 8.51
N TYR A 259 31.69 8.60 7.35
CA TYR A 259 30.59 9.36 6.74
C TYR A 259 29.32 9.39 7.62
N TRP A 260 29.16 8.36 8.46
CA TRP A 260 28.15 8.26 9.52
C TRP A 260 28.73 8.48 10.93
N GLY A 261 29.78 9.31 11.04
CA GLY A 261 30.42 9.61 12.33
C GLY A 261 29.47 10.29 13.33
N THR A 262 28.61 11.19 12.86
CA THR A 262 27.58 11.85 13.70
C THR A 262 26.49 10.88 14.11
N LEU A 263 26.09 9.94 13.24
CA LEU A 263 25.14 8.85 13.54
C LEU A 263 25.66 7.95 14.66
N HIS A 264 26.90 7.47 14.52
CA HIS A 264 27.62 6.75 15.58
C HIS A 264 27.63 7.52 16.89
N SER A 265 27.98 8.80 16.85
CA SER A 265 28.04 9.67 18.04
C SER A 265 26.68 9.83 18.72
N VAL A 266 25.58 9.92 17.97
CA VAL A 266 24.22 10.00 18.52
C VAL A 266 23.82 8.68 19.19
N VAL A 267 24.05 7.54 18.52
CA VAL A 267 23.73 6.21 19.06
C VAL A 267 24.52 5.90 20.33
N GLN A 268 25.81 6.25 20.36
CA GLN A 268 26.66 6.15 21.56
C GLN A 268 26.22 7.12 22.66
N GLY A 269 25.75 8.32 22.31
CA GLY A 269 25.20 9.30 23.25
C GLY A 269 23.93 8.85 23.97
N GLU A 270 23.13 7.98 23.34
CA GLU A 270 21.97 7.31 23.96
C GLU A 270 22.35 6.05 24.77
N GLY A 271 23.65 5.75 24.89
CA GLY A 271 24.16 4.64 25.70
C GLY A 271 24.11 3.27 25.01
N PHE A 272 24.14 3.23 23.68
CA PHE A 272 24.24 1.99 22.89
C PHE A 272 25.66 1.78 22.32
N THR A 273 26.08 0.53 22.22
CA THR A 273 27.22 0.12 21.42
C THR A 273 26.86 0.25 19.94
N ALA A 274 27.42 1.23 19.25
CA ALA A 274 27.43 1.28 17.79
C ALA A 274 28.57 0.40 17.25
N ALA A 275 28.26 -0.58 16.39
CA ALA A 275 29.23 -1.50 15.83
C ALA A 275 29.03 -1.71 14.32
N ASP A 276 30.07 -1.39 13.54
CA ASP A 276 30.17 -1.71 12.12
C ASP A 276 30.40 -3.22 11.92
N VAL A 277 29.65 -3.82 10.99
CA VAL A 277 29.85 -5.21 10.53
C VAL A 277 29.83 -5.26 8.99
N PHE A 278 30.37 -6.34 8.44
CA PHE A 278 30.49 -6.55 6.99
C PHE A 278 30.18 -8.01 6.68
N THR A 279 28.90 -8.39 6.68
CA THR A 279 28.54 -9.79 6.44
C THR A 279 28.73 -10.15 4.95
N PRO A 280 29.32 -11.31 4.63
CA PRO A 280 29.31 -11.82 3.26
C PRO A 280 27.89 -12.33 2.92
N THR A 281 27.57 -12.45 1.64
CA THR A 281 26.33 -13.10 1.19
C THR A 281 26.25 -14.54 1.71
N GLY A 282 25.12 -14.92 2.31
CA GLY A 282 24.97 -16.19 3.05
C GLY A 282 25.62 -16.18 4.44
N GLY A 283 26.07 -15.03 4.93
CA GLY A 283 26.78 -14.85 6.19
C GLY A 283 25.90 -14.40 7.36
N LEU A 284 24.75 -13.76 7.10
CA LEU A 284 23.83 -13.26 8.13
C LEU A 284 22.94 -14.39 8.70
N THR A 285 23.60 -15.44 9.21
CA THR A 285 22.98 -16.68 9.72
C THR A 285 22.79 -16.70 11.25
N SER A 286 23.27 -15.66 11.94
CA SER A 286 22.96 -15.40 13.35
C SER A 286 23.16 -13.93 13.69
N ILE A 287 22.37 -13.40 14.63
CA ILE A 287 22.48 -12.03 15.15
C ILE A 287 22.53 -12.11 16.69
N PRO A 288 23.61 -11.66 17.36
CA PRO A 288 23.77 -11.76 18.80
C PRO A 288 22.60 -11.17 19.59
N ALA A 289 22.24 -11.77 20.72
CA ALA A 289 21.02 -11.43 21.47
C ALA A 289 20.95 -9.98 21.98
N ASP A 290 22.10 -9.32 22.18
CA ASP A 290 22.18 -7.91 22.59
C ASP A 290 21.95 -6.90 21.44
N VAL A 291 21.97 -7.35 20.18
CA VAL A 291 21.63 -6.49 19.04
C VAL A 291 20.14 -6.20 19.05
N LYS A 292 19.82 -4.92 19.16
CA LYS A 292 18.45 -4.39 19.16
C LYS A 292 18.04 -3.86 17.79
N VAL A 293 18.92 -3.09 17.14
CA VAL A 293 18.70 -2.54 15.80
C VAL A 293 19.79 -3.05 14.86
N LEU A 294 19.38 -3.45 13.65
CA LEU A 294 20.27 -3.80 12.56
C LEU A 294 20.00 -2.89 11.35
N PHE A 295 20.94 -2.02 11.03
CA PHE A 295 20.96 -1.26 9.78
C PHE A 295 21.60 -2.10 8.68
N LEU A 296 20.96 -2.19 7.50
CA LEU A 296 21.48 -2.82 6.29
C LEU A 296 21.78 -1.72 5.28
N VAL A 297 23.06 -1.49 4.97
CA VAL A 297 23.53 -0.24 4.34
C VAL A 297 23.82 -0.42 2.85
N ASN A 298 22.89 0.01 2.00
CA ASN A 298 22.93 -0.12 0.53
C ASN A 298 23.41 -1.51 0.02
N PRO A 299 22.89 -2.64 0.51
CA PRO A 299 23.32 -3.96 0.04
C PRO A 299 23.00 -4.15 -1.45
N CYS A 300 23.93 -4.74 -2.20
CA CYS A 300 23.79 -5.01 -3.63
C CYS A 300 24.05 -6.49 -3.96
N SER A 301 23.58 -7.37 -3.08
CA SER A 301 23.56 -8.83 -3.27
C SER A 301 22.33 -9.39 -2.56
N ALA A 302 21.64 -10.34 -3.19
CA ALA A 302 20.43 -10.91 -2.64
C ALA A 302 20.72 -11.73 -1.37
N TYR A 303 19.88 -11.55 -0.36
CA TYR A 303 19.89 -12.36 0.86
C TYR A 303 19.33 -13.75 0.55
N ASP A 304 19.90 -14.80 1.16
CA ASP A 304 19.37 -16.16 1.00
C ASP A 304 18.22 -16.47 2.00
N LEU A 305 17.62 -17.66 1.87
CA LEU A 305 16.48 -18.05 2.73
C LEU A 305 16.86 -18.24 4.20
N ALA A 306 18.10 -18.61 4.52
CA ALA A 306 18.58 -18.69 5.90
C ALA A 306 18.83 -17.29 6.48
N GLU A 307 19.30 -16.34 5.68
CA GLU A 307 19.47 -14.94 6.09
C GLU A 307 18.12 -14.24 6.31
N ILE A 308 17.17 -14.39 5.39
CA ILE A 308 15.78 -13.92 5.55
C ILE A 308 15.14 -14.54 6.80
N ASN A 309 15.34 -15.85 7.05
CA ASN A 309 14.81 -16.48 8.26
C ASN A 309 15.51 -15.99 9.54
N THR A 310 16.81 -15.69 9.51
CA THR A 310 17.52 -15.04 10.62
C THR A 310 16.91 -13.67 10.95
N LEU A 311 16.61 -12.87 9.93
CA LEU A 311 15.98 -11.56 10.08
C LEU A 311 14.53 -11.66 10.60
N LYS A 312 13.75 -12.64 10.13
CA LYS A 312 12.40 -12.94 10.66
C LYS A 312 12.43 -13.37 12.13
N VAL A 313 13.39 -14.20 12.53
CA VAL A 313 13.60 -14.57 13.94
C VAL A 313 13.99 -13.35 14.77
N PHE A 314 14.98 -12.56 14.33
CA PHE A 314 15.40 -11.32 14.97
C PHE A 314 14.24 -10.34 15.18
N ALA A 315 13.37 -10.18 14.18
CA ALA A 315 12.15 -9.38 14.30
C ALA A 315 11.17 -9.97 15.34
N SER A 316 10.93 -11.29 15.33
CA SER A 316 10.06 -11.98 16.31
C SER A 316 10.56 -11.86 17.76
N GLU A 317 11.87 -11.65 17.94
CA GLU A 317 12.52 -11.45 19.24
C GLU A 317 12.48 -10.00 19.75
N GLY A 318 11.84 -9.06 19.04
CA GLY A 318 11.79 -7.64 19.43
C GLY A 318 12.78 -6.74 18.69
N GLY A 319 13.47 -7.26 17.66
CA GLY A 319 14.45 -6.52 16.87
C GLY A 319 13.81 -5.61 15.81
N ARG A 320 14.50 -4.53 15.47
CA ARG A 320 14.14 -3.61 14.37
C ARG A 320 15.18 -3.70 13.25
N VAL A 321 14.71 -3.89 12.02
CA VAL A 321 15.55 -3.78 10.82
C VAL A 321 15.42 -2.36 10.26
N VAL A 322 16.52 -1.77 9.84
CA VAL A 322 16.53 -0.51 9.09
C VAL A 322 17.23 -0.75 7.77
N PHE A 323 16.48 -0.83 6.67
CA PHE A 323 17.05 -0.90 5.33
C PHE A 323 17.34 0.51 4.83
N VAL A 324 18.57 0.73 4.37
CA VAL A 324 18.97 1.98 3.75
C VAL A 324 19.26 1.71 2.27
N GLY A 325 18.29 2.04 1.42
CA GLY A 325 18.42 2.00 -0.03
C GLY A 325 18.90 3.35 -0.59
N GLU A 326 18.69 3.57 -1.88
CA GLU A 326 19.00 4.83 -2.57
C GLU A 326 18.24 4.94 -3.90
N HIS A 327 18.28 6.12 -4.53
CA HIS A 327 17.66 6.38 -5.83
C HIS A 327 18.43 5.75 -7.01
N ALA A 328 17.80 5.58 -8.18
CA ALA A 328 18.36 4.80 -9.29
C ALA A 328 19.65 5.39 -9.90
N GLY A 329 19.95 6.67 -9.67
CA GLY A 329 21.20 7.31 -10.13
C GLY A 329 22.44 6.87 -9.35
N TYR A 330 22.27 6.40 -8.11
CA TYR A 330 23.32 5.87 -7.26
C TYR A 330 23.18 4.35 -7.07
N TYR A 331 21.97 3.86 -6.76
CA TYR A 331 21.71 2.45 -6.43
C TYR A 331 21.47 1.55 -7.65
N GLY A 332 21.05 2.13 -8.79
CA GLY A 332 20.95 1.44 -10.08
C GLY A 332 20.36 0.02 -10.04
N SER A 333 21.20 -0.98 -10.36
CA SER A 333 20.81 -2.40 -10.44
C SER A 333 20.54 -3.07 -9.08
N CYS A 334 20.76 -2.39 -7.95
CA CYS A 334 20.48 -2.92 -6.62
C CYS A 334 19.00 -2.75 -6.22
N ILE A 335 18.23 -1.87 -6.87
CA ILE A 335 16.80 -1.62 -6.56
C ILE A 335 15.93 -2.89 -6.67
N PRO A 336 16.07 -3.75 -7.70
CA PRO A 336 15.38 -5.05 -7.71
C PRO A 336 15.77 -5.98 -6.56
N ILE A 337 16.96 -5.83 -5.98
CA ILE A 337 17.44 -6.63 -4.84
C ILE A 337 16.76 -6.14 -3.55
N GLU A 338 16.67 -4.82 -3.35
CA GLU A 338 15.84 -4.24 -2.28
C GLU A 338 14.38 -4.70 -2.39
N ASN A 339 13.76 -4.53 -3.56
CA ASN A 339 12.33 -4.84 -3.74
C ASN A 339 12.03 -6.34 -3.51
N GLN A 340 12.95 -7.25 -3.87
CA GLN A 340 12.85 -8.67 -3.54
C GLN A 340 13.05 -8.93 -2.05
N PHE A 341 14.02 -8.28 -1.41
CA PHE A 341 14.28 -8.40 0.03
C PHE A 341 13.09 -7.95 0.90
N LEU A 342 12.47 -6.82 0.54
CA LEU A 342 11.26 -6.31 1.20
C LEU A 342 10.11 -7.32 1.09
N LEU A 343 9.90 -7.87 -0.11
CA LEU A 343 8.89 -8.91 -0.38
C LEU A 343 9.15 -10.21 0.40
N ASP A 344 10.41 -10.66 0.51
CA ASP A 344 10.77 -11.87 1.27
C ASP A 344 10.62 -11.69 2.80
N LEU A 345 10.69 -10.46 3.30
CA LEU A 345 10.29 -10.09 4.66
C LEU A 345 8.78 -9.84 4.83
N GLY A 346 7.98 -9.91 3.76
CA GLY A 346 6.53 -9.73 3.79
C GLY A 346 6.04 -8.28 3.76
N ALA A 347 6.94 -7.30 3.62
CA ALA A 347 6.56 -5.94 3.27
C ALA A 347 6.11 -5.89 1.80
N VAL A 348 5.20 -4.97 1.46
CA VAL A 348 4.68 -4.84 0.08
C VAL A 348 5.17 -3.55 -0.60
N MET A 349 5.87 -2.69 0.15
CA MET A 349 6.44 -1.46 -0.37
C MET A 349 7.58 -1.70 -1.37
N THR A 350 7.77 -0.79 -2.32
CA THR A 350 8.83 -0.87 -3.34
C THR A 350 9.49 0.47 -3.63
N ASN A 351 10.81 0.45 -3.80
CA ASN A 351 11.62 1.54 -4.34
C ASN A 351 11.40 1.66 -5.85
N GLN A 352 10.98 2.85 -6.31
CA GLN A 352 10.75 3.16 -7.73
C GLN A 352 11.97 3.78 -8.44
N GLY A 353 13.04 4.10 -7.71
CA GLY A 353 14.27 4.69 -8.24
C GLY A 353 14.19 6.19 -8.59
N LEU A 354 13.03 6.83 -8.41
CA LEU A 354 12.78 8.22 -8.79
C LEU A 354 13.45 9.19 -7.81
N ALA A 355 14.44 9.96 -8.29
CA ALA A 355 15.16 10.94 -7.49
C ALA A 355 14.28 12.18 -7.20
N VAL A 356 14.01 12.46 -5.93
CA VAL A 356 13.13 13.55 -5.47
C VAL A 356 13.83 14.42 -4.42
N ASP A 357 13.57 15.72 -4.46
CA ASP A 357 14.05 16.75 -3.53
C ASP A 357 15.56 16.69 -3.24
N CYS A 358 16.33 16.65 -4.32
CA CYS A 358 17.78 16.48 -4.28
C CYS A 358 18.53 17.80 -4.01
N GLY A 359 19.53 17.73 -3.13
CA GLY A 359 20.39 18.85 -2.72
C GLY A 359 20.44 19.13 -1.20
N HIS A 360 20.34 18.09 -0.36
CA HIS A 360 20.25 18.20 1.11
C HIS A 360 19.05 19.07 1.56
N VAL A 361 17.89 18.77 0.97
CA VAL A 361 16.63 19.50 1.19
C VAL A 361 16.02 19.15 2.54
N THR A 362 15.47 20.16 3.23
CA THR A 362 14.70 19.97 4.46
C THR A 362 13.21 19.88 4.16
N GLN A 363 12.61 18.75 4.50
CA GLN A 363 11.17 18.49 4.45
C GLN A 363 10.46 19.11 5.65
N PRO A 364 9.36 19.85 5.47
CA PRO A 364 8.64 20.50 6.58
C PRO A 364 7.90 19.48 7.46
N GLY A 365 7.53 19.88 8.67
CA GLY A 365 6.73 19.06 9.59
C GLY A 365 5.38 18.59 9.04
N THR A 366 4.84 19.27 8.02
CA THR A 366 3.64 18.84 7.28
C THR A 366 3.86 17.63 6.37
N SER A 367 5.11 17.38 5.95
CA SER A 367 5.48 16.19 5.18
C SER A 367 5.77 14.98 6.07
N LEU A 368 5.97 15.18 7.38
CA LEU A 368 6.06 14.07 8.35
C LEU A 368 4.68 13.43 8.59
N ARG A 369 4.67 12.23 9.19
CA ARG A 369 3.44 11.51 9.60
C ARG A 369 3.54 11.03 11.05
N PRO A 370 2.44 10.90 11.82
CA PRO A 370 2.50 10.53 13.24
C PRO A 370 3.04 9.10 13.52
N HIS A 371 4.36 8.96 13.54
CA HIS A 371 5.07 7.74 13.93
C HIS A 371 5.93 7.97 15.18
N GLN A 372 6.20 6.90 15.93
CA GLN A 372 7.16 6.89 17.05
C GLN A 372 8.55 7.41 16.65
N ILE A 373 9.01 7.12 15.42
CA ILE A 373 10.30 7.57 14.87
C ILE A 373 10.32 9.09 14.66
N THR A 374 9.19 9.67 14.28
CA THR A 374 9.00 11.11 14.02
C THR A 374 8.53 11.90 15.25
N THR A 375 8.32 11.26 16.40
CA THR A 375 7.80 11.93 17.61
C THR A 375 8.71 13.08 18.02
N GLY A 376 8.11 14.27 18.14
CA GLY A 376 8.82 15.51 18.50
C GLY A 376 9.62 16.16 17.36
N MET A 377 9.70 15.55 16.19
CA MET A 377 10.33 16.16 15.02
C MET A 377 9.45 17.25 14.41
N THR A 378 10.10 18.27 13.84
CA THR A 378 9.48 19.45 13.22
C THR A 378 9.82 19.59 11.73
N ASN A 379 10.78 18.79 11.25
CA ASN A 379 11.23 18.66 9.87
C ASN A 379 12.19 17.44 9.77
N VAL A 380 12.69 17.13 8.57
CA VAL A 380 13.81 16.18 8.35
C VAL A 380 14.65 16.65 7.16
N THR A 381 15.98 16.55 7.20
CA THR A 381 16.87 16.85 6.07
C THR A 381 17.28 15.56 5.36
N MET A 382 17.27 15.54 4.04
CA MET A 382 17.53 14.37 3.18
C MET A 382 18.31 14.78 1.92
N GLY A 383 19.20 13.94 1.40
CA GLY A 383 20.12 14.31 0.33
C GLY A 383 19.48 14.32 -1.05
N CYS A 384 18.83 13.23 -1.46
CA CYS A 384 18.21 13.00 -2.77
C CYS A 384 17.44 11.67 -2.74
N SER A 385 16.18 11.68 -2.29
CA SER A 385 15.50 10.44 -1.90
C SER A 385 14.74 9.77 -3.04
N SER A 386 14.66 8.44 -2.97
CA SER A 386 13.89 7.62 -3.90
C SER A 386 12.45 7.42 -3.43
N VAL A 387 11.49 7.56 -4.35
CA VAL A 387 10.07 7.31 -4.07
C VAL A 387 9.81 5.86 -3.67
N VAL A 388 9.14 5.70 -2.52
CA VAL A 388 8.58 4.43 -2.03
C VAL A 388 7.10 4.36 -2.41
N VAL A 389 6.72 3.36 -3.20
CA VAL A 389 5.31 2.99 -3.37
C VAL A 389 4.92 2.06 -2.23
N LEU A 390 3.94 2.46 -1.43
CA LEU A 390 3.39 1.65 -0.33
C LEU A 390 2.47 0.54 -0.86
N GLY A 391 2.45 -0.59 -0.16
CA GLY A 391 1.39 -1.58 -0.23
C GLY A 391 0.49 -1.60 1.02
N PRO A 392 -0.41 -2.59 1.15
CA PRO A 392 -1.59 -2.50 2.03
C PRO A 392 -1.35 -2.50 3.55
N ASN A 393 -0.14 -2.84 4.00
CA ASN A 393 0.21 -2.91 5.43
C ASN A 393 1.34 -1.95 5.81
N ASP A 394 1.80 -1.13 4.87
CA ASP A 394 2.97 -0.27 5.03
C ASP A 394 2.54 1.15 5.47
N TYR A 395 3.35 1.82 6.28
CA TYR A 395 3.06 3.14 6.84
C TYR A 395 4.12 4.16 6.41
N PRO A 396 3.74 5.32 5.85
CA PRO A 396 4.71 6.36 5.47
C PRO A 396 5.23 7.10 6.70
N LEU A 397 6.54 7.31 6.80
CA LEU A 397 7.18 8.14 7.83
C LEU A 397 7.22 9.61 7.42
N TYR A 398 7.62 9.87 6.17
CA TYR A 398 7.57 11.21 5.58
C TYR A 398 7.47 11.19 4.05
N TYR A 399 7.03 12.35 3.54
CA TYR A 399 6.80 12.64 2.14
C TYR A 399 7.78 13.70 1.61
N ASP A 400 7.71 13.95 0.30
CA ASP A 400 8.35 15.06 -0.41
C ASP A 400 7.80 16.45 -0.02
N GLN A 401 8.40 17.51 -0.58
CA GLN A 401 8.01 18.91 -0.31
C GLN A 401 6.60 19.21 -0.82
N THR A 402 6.14 18.51 -1.85
CA THR A 402 4.76 18.61 -2.35
C THR A 402 3.75 17.86 -1.49
N ASN A 403 4.23 17.00 -0.58
CA ASN A 403 3.44 16.12 0.29
C ASN A 403 2.57 15.11 -0.50
N THR A 404 3.03 14.68 -1.68
CA THR A 404 2.34 13.73 -2.57
C THR A 404 3.08 12.40 -2.75
N GLN A 405 4.40 12.36 -2.60
CA GLN A 405 5.24 11.18 -2.79
C GLN A 405 5.85 10.73 -1.47
N VAL A 406 5.80 9.43 -1.14
CA VAL A 406 6.42 8.88 0.07
C VAL A 406 7.91 8.65 -0.18
N LEU A 407 8.77 9.06 0.76
CA LEU A 407 10.22 8.97 0.65
C LEU A 407 10.85 8.06 1.72
N SER A 408 10.14 7.82 2.81
CA SER A 408 10.49 6.82 3.82
C SER A 408 9.23 6.19 4.40
N ALA A 409 9.31 4.90 4.72
CA ALA A 409 8.20 4.10 5.19
C ALA A 409 8.64 3.04 6.21
N VAL A 410 7.68 2.37 6.82
CA VAL A 410 7.88 1.27 7.77
C VAL A 410 6.79 0.21 7.59
N ALA A 411 7.14 -1.06 7.73
CA ALA A 411 6.23 -2.19 7.65
C ALA A 411 6.45 -3.18 8.80
N THR A 412 5.42 -3.97 9.13
CA THR A 412 5.59 -5.16 9.97
C THR A 412 6.22 -6.28 9.15
N ILE A 413 7.27 -6.90 9.69
CA ILE A 413 7.91 -8.08 9.10
C ILE A 413 7.01 -9.30 9.33
N ASP A 414 6.75 -10.09 8.29
CA ASP A 414 6.16 -11.41 8.44
C ASP A 414 7.15 -12.33 9.15
N VAL A 415 6.95 -12.55 10.45
CA VAL A 415 7.81 -13.42 11.28
C VAL A 415 7.67 -14.91 10.96
N ASN A 416 6.80 -15.33 10.05
CA ASN A 416 6.70 -16.73 9.64
C ASN A 416 7.90 -17.15 8.80
N THR A 417 8.75 -18.00 9.38
CA THR A 417 9.92 -18.60 8.71
C THR A 417 9.57 -19.73 7.75
N THR A 418 8.30 -20.15 7.70
CA THR A 418 7.76 -21.15 6.76
C THR A 418 7.50 -20.53 5.39
N VAL A 419 8.52 -19.86 4.82
CA VAL A 419 8.40 -19.15 3.54
C VAL A 419 8.24 -20.16 2.40
N VAL A 420 6.98 -20.38 1.99
CA VAL A 420 6.69 -20.80 0.62
C VAL A 420 7.13 -19.64 -0.26
N ARG A 421 8.25 -19.80 -0.99
CA ARG A 421 8.74 -18.79 -1.93
C ARG A 421 7.61 -18.41 -2.89
N ARG A 422 7.00 -17.24 -2.71
CA ARG A 422 6.15 -16.61 -3.72
C ARG A 422 7.04 -16.46 -4.95
N THR A 423 6.78 -17.25 -5.99
CA THR A 423 7.60 -17.17 -7.21
C THR A 423 7.40 -15.77 -7.76
N ALA A 424 8.48 -14.98 -7.82
CA ALA A 424 8.39 -13.58 -8.20
C ALA A 424 7.64 -13.47 -9.53
N VAL A 425 6.47 -12.82 -9.49
CA VAL A 425 5.69 -12.56 -10.70
C VAL A 425 6.56 -11.62 -11.52
N SER A 426 7.08 -12.13 -12.63
CA SER A 426 7.98 -11.38 -13.50
C SER A 426 7.24 -10.17 -14.04
N LEU A 427 7.40 -9.02 -13.37
CA LEU A 427 6.90 -7.75 -13.86
C LEU A 427 7.43 -7.55 -15.29
N PRO A 428 6.59 -7.12 -16.25
CA PRO A 428 7.07 -6.82 -17.58
C PRO A 428 8.16 -5.74 -17.46
N PRO A 429 9.27 -5.84 -18.22
CA PRO A 429 10.39 -4.91 -18.10
C PRO A 429 9.89 -3.47 -18.30
N LEU A 430 10.30 -2.57 -17.41
CA LEU A 430 9.83 -1.18 -17.39
C LEU A 430 10.13 -0.50 -18.73
N VAL A 431 9.10 -0.35 -19.57
CA VAL A 431 9.21 0.30 -20.88
C VAL A 431 9.33 1.81 -20.65
N LEU A 432 10.56 2.28 -20.46
CA LEU A 432 10.87 3.70 -20.40
C LEU A 432 10.31 4.39 -21.66
N PRO A 433 9.55 5.50 -21.53
CA PRO A 433 8.99 6.21 -22.67
C PRO A 433 10.09 6.60 -23.69
N ALA A 434 9.86 6.25 -24.95
CA ALA A 434 10.80 6.47 -26.05
C ALA A 434 10.99 7.96 -26.35
N GLY A 435 11.85 8.62 -25.58
CA GLY A 435 12.13 10.06 -25.68
C GLY A 435 13.24 10.54 -24.73
N LEU A 436 13.38 9.92 -23.55
CA LEU A 436 14.46 10.23 -22.60
C LEU A 436 15.81 9.66 -23.06
N LYS A 437 16.48 10.36 -23.97
CA LYS A 437 17.91 10.17 -24.21
C LYS A 437 18.69 10.59 -22.97
N ALA A 438 19.32 9.64 -22.29
CA ALA A 438 20.35 9.95 -21.31
C ALA A 438 21.44 10.79 -21.98
N THR A 439 21.64 12.02 -21.51
CA THR A 439 22.72 12.89 -22.02
C THR A 439 24.03 12.40 -21.39
N PRO A 440 25.05 12.01 -22.16
CA PRO A 440 26.29 11.49 -21.59
C PRO A 440 27.04 12.62 -20.89
N THR A 441 27.05 12.60 -19.56
CA THR A 441 27.94 13.42 -18.74
C THR A 441 29.36 12.88 -18.88
N GLY A 442 30.19 13.59 -19.62
CA GLY A 442 31.58 13.18 -19.89
C GLY A 442 32.44 13.15 -18.62
N ARG A 443 33.36 12.18 -18.59
CA ARG A 443 34.63 12.22 -17.88
C ARG A 443 35.75 11.93 -18.89
#